data_AF-A0A2H9RIV1-F1
#
_entry.id   AF-A0A2H9RIV1-F1
#
_cell.length_a   1.000
_cell.length_b   1.000
_cell.length_c   1.000
_cell.angle_alpha   90.00
_cell.angle_beta   90.00
_cell.angle_gamma   90.00
#
_symmetry.space_group_name_H-M   'P 1'
#
loop_
_entity.id
_entity.type
_entity.pdbx_description
1 polymer ?
#
loop_
_entity_poly.entity_id
_entity_poly.type
_entity_poly.pdbx_seq_one_letter_code
_entity_poly.pdbx_strand_id
1 'polypeptide(L)'
;RRDDRRYEGRERVEYEVIKTDAVNYGNNKFLEIARKKVRGRENENEFVSISKGYFTPDGSKKYKEGLGFPADQNIVDDIIAKLSSVLQ
;
A
#
# COMPACT_ATOMS: atom_id res chain seq x y z
N ARG A 1 -8.88 7.14 37.72
CA ARG A 1 -8.30 6.23 36.71
C ARG A 1 -9.39 5.99 35.67
N ARG A 2 -9.39 6.79 34.59
CA ARG A 2 -10.42 6.83 33.54
C ARG A 2 -9.83 6.23 32.25
N ASP A 3 -10.69 5.54 31.49
CA ASP A 3 -10.59 5.27 30.04
C ASP A 3 -9.81 4.06 29.48
N ASP A 4 -9.76 2.91 30.17
CA ASP A 4 -9.28 1.65 29.56
C ASP A 4 -10.40 0.78 28.92
N ARG A 5 -11.66 1.27 28.84
CA ARG A 5 -12.82 0.50 28.35
C ARG A 5 -13.28 0.82 26.91
N ARG A 6 -12.38 1.28 26.02
CA ARG A 6 -12.74 1.68 24.63
C ARG A 6 -12.20 0.80 23.50
N TYR A 7 -11.61 -0.37 23.81
CA TYR A 7 -11.08 -1.30 22.80
C TYR A 7 -11.61 -2.73 22.89
N GLU A 8 -12.63 -3.00 23.71
CA GLU A 8 -13.31 -4.30 23.72
C GLU A 8 -14.43 -4.29 22.66
N GLY A 9 -14.14 -4.73 21.45
CA GLY A 9 -15.18 -4.97 20.43
C GLY A 9 -14.81 -4.78 18.96
N ARG A 10 -13.60 -4.34 18.63
CA ARG A 10 -13.13 -4.42 17.24
C ARG A 10 -12.46 -5.76 17.03
N GLU A 11 -13.08 -6.63 16.24
CA GLU A 11 -12.44 -7.87 15.79
C GLU A 11 -11.03 -7.59 15.24
N ARG A 12 -10.10 -8.50 15.55
CA ARG A 12 -8.72 -8.40 15.07
C ARG A 12 -8.71 -8.69 13.58
N VAL A 13 -8.68 -7.64 12.77
CA VAL A 13 -8.52 -7.72 11.31
C VAL A 13 -7.03 -7.91 10.99
N GLU A 14 -6.68 -9.01 10.35
CA GLU A 14 -5.32 -9.28 9.89
C GLU A 14 -5.18 -8.98 8.40
N TYR A 15 -4.05 -8.36 8.04
CA TYR A 15 -3.73 -8.03 6.65
C TYR A 15 -2.49 -8.81 6.22
N GLU A 16 -2.59 -9.51 5.11
CA GLU A 16 -1.51 -10.25 4.48
C GLU A 16 -1.18 -9.60 3.13
N VAL A 17 0.10 -9.38 2.84
CA VAL A 17 0.54 -8.93 1.51
C VAL A 17 0.80 -10.15 0.65
N ILE A 18 0.00 -10.33 -0.41
CA ILE A 18 0.17 -11.45 -1.36
C ILE A 18 1.31 -11.13 -2.32
N LYS A 19 1.30 -9.93 -2.90
CA LYS A 19 2.25 -9.50 -3.92
C LYS A 19 2.42 -7.98 -3.87
N THR A 20 3.62 -7.51 -4.17
CA THR A 20 3.93 -6.08 -4.25
C THR A 20 4.86 -5.80 -5.42
N ASP A 21 4.67 -4.64 -6.04
CA ASP A 21 5.55 -4.10 -7.06
C ASP A 21 5.68 -2.58 -6.86
N ALA A 22 6.67 -1.97 -7.48
CA ALA A 22 6.95 -0.54 -7.32
C ALA A 22 7.25 0.16 -8.65
N VAL A 23 6.72 1.38 -8.76
CA VAL A 23 7.09 2.35 -9.80
C VAL A 23 7.98 3.39 -9.16
N ASN A 24 9.25 3.43 -9.56
CA ASN A 24 10.19 4.45 -9.09
C ASN A 24 10.14 5.66 -10.01
N TYR A 25 10.19 6.87 -9.45
CA TYR A 25 10.15 8.10 -10.23
C TYR A 25 10.90 9.24 -9.53
N GLY A 26 11.33 10.22 -10.33
CA GLY A 26 12.24 11.25 -9.85
C GLY A 26 13.52 10.64 -9.26
N ASN A 27 14.10 11.30 -8.26
CA ASN A 27 15.41 10.86 -7.73
C ASN A 27 15.30 9.72 -6.71
N ASN A 28 14.22 9.68 -5.93
CA ASN A 28 14.11 8.73 -4.80
C ASN A 28 12.66 8.42 -4.40
N LYS A 29 11.67 8.69 -5.25
CA LYS A 29 10.25 8.48 -4.91
C LYS A 29 9.75 7.18 -5.51
N PHE A 30 8.74 6.61 -4.88
CA PHE A 30 8.08 5.42 -5.39
C PHE A 30 6.57 5.46 -5.20
N LEU A 31 5.87 4.72 -6.06
CA LEU A 31 4.51 4.24 -5.83
C LEU A 31 4.60 2.73 -5.63
N GLU A 32 4.08 2.24 -4.52
CA GLU A 32 3.99 0.82 -4.22
C GLU A 32 2.57 0.35 -4.52
N ILE A 33 2.46 -0.66 -5.38
CA ILE A 33 1.20 -1.31 -5.73
C ILE A 33 1.24 -2.70 -5.09
N ALA A 34 0.33 -2.96 -4.15
CA ALA A 34 0.31 -4.20 -3.40
C ALA A 34 -1.07 -4.86 -3.40
N ARG A 35 -1.14 -6.15 -3.75
CA ARG A 35 -2.33 -6.98 -3.54
C ARG A 35 -2.30 -7.54 -2.13
N LYS A 36 -3.33 -7.25 -1.36
CA LYS A 36 -3.44 -7.62 0.06
C LYS A 36 -4.70 -8.44 0.29
N LYS A 37 -4.61 -9.40 1.18
CA LYS A 37 -5.75 -10.16 1.69
C LYS A 37 -6.08 -9.69 3.10
N VAL A 38 -7.34 -9.42 3.35
CA VAL A 38 -7.87 -9.22 4.69
C VAL A 38 -8.46 -10.54 5.18
N ARG A 39 -8.06 -10.96 6.38
CA ARG A 39 -8.63 -12.14 7.05
C ARG A 39 -9.45 -11.66 8.25
N GLY A 40 -10.76 -11.63 8.08
CA GLY A 40 -11.74 -11.52 9.17
C GLY A 40 -12.34 -12.89 9.48
N ARG A 41 -13.07 -13.02 10.60
CA ARG A 41 -13.63 -14.31 11.06
C ARG A 41 -14.67 -14.90 10.10
N GLU A 42 -15.40 -14.03 9.40
CA GLU A 42 -16.50 -14.42 8.49
C GLU A 42 -16.26 -14.00 7.04
N ASN A 43 -15.29 -13.12 6.78
CA ASN A 43 -15.05 -12.59 5.44
C ASN A 43 -13.55 -12.54 5.14
N GLU A 44 -13.15 -13.25 4.09
CA GLU A 44 -11.88 -13.05 3.41
C GLU A 44 -12.12 -12.16 2.19
N ASN A 45 -11.35 -11.08 2.07
CA ASN A 45 -11.43 -10.21 0.91
C ASN A 45 -10.03 -9.83 0.43
N GLU A 46 -9.86 -9.69 -0.88
CA GLU A 46 -8.62 -9.24 -1.49
C GLU A 46 -8.80 -7.86 -2.10
N PHE A 47 -7.79 -7.01 -1.93
CA PHE A 47 -7.83 -5.65 -2.45
C PHE A 47 -6.44 -5.22 -2.90
N VAL A 48 -6.42 -4.25 -3.82
CA VAL A 48 -5.18 -3.60 -4.23
C VAL A 48 -5.02 -2.28 -3.47
N SER A 49 -3.83 -2.09 -2.92
CA SER A 49 -3.41 -0.90 -2.18
C SER A 49 -2.35 -0.18 -3.01
N ILE A 50 -2.55 1.11 -3.26
CA ILE A 50 -1.53 1.97 -3.86
C ILE A 50 -1.05 2.96 -2.80
N SER A 51 0.24 2.93 -2.51
CA SER A 51 0.88 3.79 -1.51
C SER A 51 1.99 4.60 -2.15
N LYS A 52 2.21 5.82 -1.66
CA LYS A 52 3.35 6.65 -2.10
C LYS A 52 4.41 6.72 -1.02
N GLY A 53 5.68 6.75 -1.42
CA GLY A 53 6.78 6.98 -0.51
C GLY A 53 8.04 7.50 -1.18
N TYR A 54 9.12 7.49 -0.41
CA TYR A 54 10.46 7.82 -0.86
C TYR A 54 11.50 6.99 -0.11
N PHE A 55 12.67 6.83 -0.72
CA PHE A 55 13.84 6.22 -0.11
C PHE A 55 14.65 7.27 0.64
N THR A 56 15.04 6.95 1.86
CA THR A 56 15.97 7.74 2.67
C THR A 56 17.43 7.50 2.22
N PRO A 57 18.41 8.31 2.68
CA PRO A 57 19.82 8.10 2.32
C PRO A 57 20.39 6.72 2.70
N ASP A 58 19.85 6.11 3.76
CA ASP A 58 20.15 4.74 4.20
C ASP A 58 19.39 3.66 3.39
N GLY A 59 18.58 4.06 2.41
CA GLY A 59 17.84 3.15 1.53
C GLY A 59 16.52 2.65 2.11
N SER A 60 16.13 3.06 3.32
CA SER A 60 14.86 2.66 3.92
C SER A 60 13.66 3.38 3.30
N LYS A 61 12.49 2.72 3.28
CA LYS A 61 11.25 3.28 2.74
C LYS A 61 10.55 4.14 3.78
N LYS A 62 10.18 5.38 3.41
CA LYS A 62 9.25 6.22 4.17
C LYS A 62 8.00 6.51 3.33
N TYR A 63 6.85 6.13 3.87
CA TYR A 63 5.55 6.35 3.23
C TYR A 63 5.03 7.77 3.50
N LYS A 64 4.21 8.28 2.57
CA LYS A 64 3.51 9.57 2.67
C LYS A 64 2.01 9.31 2.70
N GLU A 65 1.29 10.17 3.40
CA GLU A 65 -0.18 10.09 3.52
C GLU A 65 -0.88 10.42 2.19
N GLY A 66 -0.36 11.39 1.43
CA GLY A 66 -0.95 11.82 0.16
C GLY A 66 -0.53 10.97 -1.03
N LEU A 67 -1.49 10.61 -1.88
CA LEU A 67 -1.28 9.94 -3.16
C LEU A 67 -1.34 10.95 -4.31
N GLY A 68 -0.24 11.65 -4.55
CA GLY A 68 -0.10 12.56 -5.71
C GLY A 68 1.24 12.36 -6.39
N PHE A 69 1.28 12.39 -7.71
CA PHE A 69 2.49 12.22 -8.51
C PHE A 69 2.40 13.11 -9.76
N PRO A 70 3.52 13.37 -10.47
CA PRO A 70 3.49 14.17 -11.69
C PRO A 70 2.49 13.63 -12.72
N ALA A 71 1.84 14.53 -13.46
CA ALA A 71 0.98 14.17 -14.58
C ALA A 71 1.85 13.78 -15.80
N ASP A 72 2.47 12.61 -15.71
CA ASP A 72 3.38 12.03 -16.72
C ASP A 72 2.80 10.69 -17.20
N GLN A 73 2.68 10.54 -18.52
CA GLN A 73 2.11 9.35 -19.13
C GLN A 73 2.91 8.08 -18.81
N ASN A 74 4.24 8.16 -18.74
CA ASN A 74 5.07 6.99 -18.43
C ASN A 74 4.79 6.46 -17.02
N ILE A 75 4.57 7.38 -16.06
CA ILE A 75 4.21 6.99 -14.69
C ILE A 75 2.85 6.28 -14.69
N VAL A 76 1.89 6.78 -15.48
CA VAL A 76 0.56 6.16 -15.60
C VAL A 76 0.66 4.76 -16.23
N ASP A 77 1.43 4.62 -17.31
CA ASP A 77 1.62 3.34 -18.00
C ASP A 77 2.31 2.31 -17.10
N ASP A 78 3.33 2.73 -16.36
CA ASP A 78 4.01 1.88 -15.36
C ASP A 78 3.04 1.42 -14.27
N ILE A 79 2.18 2.31 -13.75
CA ILE A 79 1.15 1.95 -12.76
C ILE A 79 0.20 0.90 -13.35
N ILE A 80 -0.28 1.07 -14.58
CA ILE A 80 -1.19 0.12 -15.25
C ILE A 80 -0.51 -1.25 -15.40
N ALA A 81 0.77 -1.26 -15.81
CA ALA A 81 1.56 -2.48 -15.93
C ALA A 81 1.72 -3.17 -14.57
N LYS A 82 2.03 -2.42 -13.51
CA LYS A 82 2.18 -2.96 -12.16
C LYS A 82 0.87 -3.44 -11.56
N LEU A 83 -0.24 -2.75 -11.82
CA LEU A 83 -1.58 -3.18 -11.43
C LEU A 83 -1.93 -4.54 -12.06
N SER A 84 -1.66 -4.69 -13.35
CA SER A 84 -1.89 -5.96 -14.06
C SER A 84 -0.99 -7.06 -13.49
N SER A 85 0.28 -6.74 -13.22
CA SER A 85 1.26 -7.67 -12.61
C SER A 85 0.79 -8.20 -11.26
N VAL A 86 0.26 -7.37 -10.36
CA VAL A 86 -0.16 -7.85 -9.02
C VAL A 86 -1.46 -8.65 -9.02
N LEU A 87 -2.26 -8.56 -10.10
CA LEU A 87 -3.52 -9.31 -10.24
C LEU A 87 -3.31 -10.72 -10.82
N GLN A 88 -2.23 -10.92 -11.58
CA GLN A 88 -1.76 -12.22 -12.09
C GLN A 88 -1.01 -13.00 -11.02
#